data_AF-A0A6P3WPI2-F1
#
_entry.id   AF-A0A6P3WPI2-F1
#
_cell.length_a   1.000
_cell.length_b   1.000
_cell.length_c   1.000
_cell.angle_alpha   90.00
_cell.angle_beta   90.00
_cell.angle_gamma   90.00
#
_symmetry.space_group_name_H-M   'P 1'
#
loop_
_entity.id
_entity.type
_entity.pdbx_description
1 polymer ?
#
loop_
_entity_poly.entity_id
_entity_poly.type
_entity_poly.pdbx_seq_one_letter_code
_entity_poly.pdbx_strand_id
1 'polypeptide(L)'
;MICFEHITHYNILQLKENFTIMMENDSYSAEDDDSLDIASKCWKRVIDTATKTGYREGIQDGADSVLQKGFDIGYEDGFKTAFMLGKYKSLSLVLLSGIKHPVDVAITLDKTKQGICWICSMESQNITCNYESISFSEVLNNQRKHSTEIINKLHEHFQSVLKEPNIKIGLNF
;
A
#
# COMPACT_ATOMS: atom_id res chain seq x y z
N MET A 1 2.65 3.21 -6.85
CA MET A 1 2.88 1.76 -6.92
C MET A 1 4.30 1.54 -6.41
N ILE A 2 4.44 1.38 -5.08
CA ILE A 2 5.75 1.31 -4.41
C ILE A 2 6.11 -0.16 -4.29
N CYS A 3 7.33 -0.48 -4.74
CA CYS A 3 7.92 -1.81 -4.85
C CYS A 3 8.10 -2.49 -3.50
N PHE A 4 7.92 -3.81 -3.47
CA PHE A 4 7.46 -4.58 -2.31
C PHE A 4 8.40 -5.73 -1.90
N GLU A 5 9.72 -5.51 -1.84
CA GLU A 5 10.66 -6.57 -1.48
C GLU A 5 11.59 -6.13 -0.32
N HIS A 6 11.37 -6.68 0.89
CA HIS A 6 12.39 -7.04 1.93
C HIS A 6 11.92 -6.99 3.41
N ILE A 7 10.98 -7.85 3.89
CA ILE A 7 10.67 -7.93 5.34
C ILE A 7 10.39 -9.37 5.87
N THR A 8 11.16 -10.41 5.49
CA THR A 8 10.81 -11.81 5.88
C THR A 8 11.85 -12.61 6.69
N HIS A 9 12.85 -11.99 7.33
CA HIS A 9 13.96 -12.78 7.91
C HIS A 9 14.03 -12.95 9.44
N TYR A 10 13.15 -12.34 10.24
CA TYR A 10 13.38 -12.28 11.71
C TYR A 10 12.57 -13.25 12.59
N ASN A 11 11.44 -13.81 12.11
CA ASN A 11 10.48 -14.48 13.00
C ASN A 11 10.60 -16.02 13.14
N ILE A 12 11.61 -16.64 12.52
CA ILE A 12 11.72 -18.12 12.42
C ILE A 12 12.35 -18.79 13.67
N LEU A 13 13.05 -18.04 14.53
CA LEU A 13 13.87 -18.63 15.59
C LEU A 13 13.14 -18.90 16.92
N GLN A 14 11.97 -18.29 17.16
CA GLN A 14 11.29 -18.36 18.47
C GLN A 14 10.27 -19.51 18.60
N LEU A 15 9.95 -20.23 17.52
CA LEU A 15 8.91 -21.27 17.52
C LEU A 15 9.44 -22.70 17.69
N LYS A 16 10.77 -22.91 17.66
CA LYS A 16 11.37 -24.25 17.78
C LYS A 16 11.34 -24.84 19.19
N GLU A 17 11.23 -24.01 20.24
CA GLU A 17 11.31 -24.49 21.63
C GLU A 17 9.99 -25.09 22.15
N ASN A 18 8.84 -24.72 21.56
CA ASN A 18 7.53 -25.12 22.10
C ASN A 18 7.03 -26.50 21.63
N PHE A 19 7.69 -27.15 20.67
CA PHE A 19 7.18 -28.38 20.04
C PHE A 19 7.59 -29.68 20.78
N THR A 20 8.56 -29.64 21.69
CA THR A 20 9.13 -30.85 22.33
C THR A 20 8.22 -31.48 23.41
N ILE A 21 7.13 -30.83 23.83
CA ILE A 21 6.45 -31.17 25.11
C ILE A 21 5.23 -32.11 24.97
N MET A 22 4.72 -32.46 23.78
CA MET A 22 3.42 -33.17 23.65
C MET A 22 3.45 -34.66 23.26
N MET A 23 4.50 -35.45 23.55
CA MET A 23 4.59 -36.85 23.10
C MET A 23 5.05 -37.88 24.16
N GLU A 24 4.44 -37.92 25.35
CA GLU A 24 4.62 -39.06 26.27
C GLU A 24 3.30 -39.52 26.91
N ASN A 25 2.73 -40.62 26.38
CA ASN A 25 2.27 -41.83 27.08
C ASN A 25 1.22 -42.59 26.24
N ASP A 26 1.50 -43.84 25.89
CA ASP A 26 0.78 -45.00 26.45
C ASP A 26 1.27 -46.32 25.84
N SER A 27 1.41 -47.31 26.73
CA SER A 27 1.75 -48.72 26.50
C SER A 27 0.48 -49.50 26.17
N TYR A 28 0.46 -50.42 25.18
CA TYR A 28 -0.17 -51.77 25.29
C TYR A 28 -0.04 -52.69 24.02
N SER A 29 0.27 -53.97 24.31
CA SER A 29 0.16 -55.29 23.60
C SER A 29 0.32 -55.47 22.07
N ALA A 30 1.08 -56.52 21.72
CA ALA A 30 1.73 -56.77 20.43
C ALA A 30 1.06 -57.83 19.52
N GLU A 31 -0.18 -57.62 19.06
CA GLU A 31 -0.77 -58.48 17.99
C GLU A 31 -1.49 -57.71 16.85
N ASP A 32 -1.31 -56.39 16.73
CA ASP A 32 -1.75 -55.61 15.54
C ASP A 32 -0.74 -54.50 15.16
N ASP A 33 0.55 -54.85 15.26
CA ASP A 33 1.70 -53.93 15.18
C ASP A 33 1.80 -53.21 13.82
N ASP A 34 1.58 -53.92 12.71
CA ASP A 34 1.65 -53.34 11.37
C ASP A 34 0.49 -52.36 11.08
N SER A 35 -0.72 -52.68 11.52
CA SER A 35 -1.90 -51.83 11.33
C SER A 35 -1.78 -50.53 12.12
N LEU A 36 -1.36 -50.62 13.39
CA LEU A 36 -1.12 -49.47 14.26
C LEU A 36 0.07 -48.63 13.79
N ASP A 37 1.15 -49.24 13.31
CA ASP A 37 2.29 -48.52 12.74
C ASP A 37 1.92 -47.78 11.44
N ILE A 38 1.15 -48.41 10.55
CA ILE A 38 0.63 -47.76 9.34
C ILE A 38 -0.29 -46.59 9.72
N ALA A 39 -1.20 -46.78 10.68
CA ALA A 39 -2.10 -45.73 11.15
C ALA A 39 -1.31 -44.56 11.77
N SER A 40 -0.30 -44.84 12.59
CA SER A 40 0.59 -43.84 13.20
C SER A 40 1.36 -43.04 12.15
N LYS A 41 1.95 -43.71 11.15
CA LYS A 41 2.65 -43.07 10.04
C LYS A 41 1.71 -42.22 9.18
N CYS A 42 0.49 -42.71 8.92
CA CYS A 42 -0.54 -41.97 8.20
C CYS A 42 -0.93 -40.70 8.96
N TRP A 43 -1.25 -40.83 10.24
CA TRP A 43 -1.56 -39.70 11.12
C TRP A 43 -0.43 -38.67 11.13
N LYS A 44 0.82 -39.11 11.31
CA LYS A 44 1.98 -38.21 11.30
C LYS A 44 2.12 -37.44 9.99
N ARG A 45 1.88 -38.08 8.83
CA ARG A 45 1.92 -37.40 7.53
C ARG A 45 0.79 -36.40 7.38
N VAL A 46 -0.43 -36.75 7.81
CA VAL A 46 -1.59 -35.85 7.77
C VAL A 46 -1.33 -34.62 8.64
N ILE A 47 -0.85 -34.82 9.87
CA ILE A 47 -0.52 -33.72 10.78
C ILE A 47 0.63 -32.87 10.24
N ASP A 48 1.73 -33.47 9.78
CA ASP A 48 2.86 -32.71 9.20
C ASP A 48 2.44 -31.87 7.99
N THR A 49 1.59 -32.43 7.12
CA THR A 49 1.02 -31.70 5.98
C THR A 49 0.16 -30.54 6.45
N ALA A 50 -0.78 -30.79 7.36
CA ALA A 50 -1.67 -29.77 7.90
C ALA A 50 -0.88 -28.63 8.60
N THR A 51 0.16 -28.96 9.37
CA THR A 51 1.01 -27.98 10.03
C THR A 51 1.79 -27.12 9.02
N LYS A 52 2.41 -27.73 8.01
CA LYS A 52 3.17 -26.99 6.98
C LYS A 52 2.28 -26.10 6.14
N THR A 53 1.11 -26.60 5.76
CA THR A 53 0.11 -25.85 5.00
C THR A 53 -0.42 -24.69 5.84
N GLY A 54 -0.88 -24.94 7.06
CA GLY A 54 -1.40 -23.89 7.94
C GLY A 54 -0.36 -22.81 8.29
N TYR A 55 0.91 -23.18 8.46
CA TYR A 55 1.98 -22.20 8.65
C TYR A 55 2.19 -21.32 7.41
N ARG A 56 2.27 -21.95 6.23
CA ARG A 56 2.46 -21.22 4.96
C ARG A 56 1.28 -20.27 4.71
N GLU A 57 0.06 -20.77 4.86
CA GLU A 57 -1.17 -19.99 4.69
C GLU A 57 -1.22 -18.84 5.70
N GLY A 58 -0.94 -19.10 6.98
CA GLY A 58 -0.92 -18.05 8.00
C GLY A 58 0.11 -16.93 7.74
N ILE A 59 1.30 -17.27 7.21
CA ILE A 59 2.29 -16.27 6.80
C ILE A 59 1.79 -15.47 5.59
N GLN A 60 1.20 -16.13 4.60
CA GLN A 60 0.66 -15.48 3.40
C GLN A 60 -0.50 -14.56 3.76
N ASP A 61 -1.49 -15.04 4.51
CA ASP A 61 -2.65 -14.28 4.97
C ASP A 61 -2.23 -13.05 5.80
N GLY A 62 -1.20 -13.21 6.65
CA GLY A 62 -0.63 -12.10 7.41
C GLY A 62 -0.01 -11.03 6.50
N ALA A 63 0.76 -11.44 5.50
CA ALA A 63 1.36 -10.53 4.53
C ALA A 63 0.30 -9.82 3.68
N ASP A 64 -0.69 -10.56 3.20
CA ASP A 64 -1.78 -10.05 2.37
C ASP A 64 -2.67 -9.08 3.14
N SER A 65 -2.95 -9.35 4.41
CA SER A 65 -3.72 -8.45 5.29
C SER A 65 -3.03 -7.08 5.46
N VAL A 66 -1.72 -7.07 5.69
CA VAL A 66 -0.94 -5.83 5.81
C VAL A 66 -0.88 -5.08 4.47
N LEU A 67 -0.62 -5.80 3.37
CA LEU A 67 -0.62 -5.26 2.01
C LEU A 67 -1.96 -4.60 1.69
N GLN A 68 -3.08 -5.29 1.95
CA GLN A 68 -4.41 -4.81 1.64
C GLN A 68 -4.73 -3.53 2.39
N LYS A 69 -4.42 -3.47 3.70
CA LYS A 69 -4.63 -2.27 4.50
C LYS A 69 -3.83 -1.08 3.96
N GLY A 70 -2.58 -1.30 3.54
CA GLY A 70 -1.76 -0.26 2.90
C GLY A 70 -2.34 0.19 1.55
N PHE A 71 -2.83 -0.76 0.75
CA PHE A 71 -3.49 -0.49 -0.52
C PHE A 71 -4.76 0.34 -0.35
N ASP A 72 -5.64 -0.02 0.58
CA ASP A 72 -6.92 0.66 0.82
C ASP A 72 -6.69 2.14 1.19
N ILE A 73 -5.75 2.39 2.11
CA ILE A 73 -5.35 3.75 2.50
C ILE A 73 -4.79 4.53 1.29
N GLY A 74 -3.87 3.91 0.55
CA GLY A 74 -3.25 4.54 -0.61
C GLY A 74 -4.25 4.82 -1.74
N TYR A 75 -5.21 3.92 -1.95
CA TYR A 75 -6.27 4.08 -2.93
C TYR A 75 -7.22 5.21 -2.55
N GLU A 76 -7.66 5.27 -1.30
CA GLU A 76 -8.54 6.34 -0.81
C GLU A 76 -7.90 7.73 -0.98
N ASP A 77 -6.66 7.91 -0.50
CA ASP A 77 -5.94 9.18 -0.57
C ASP A 77 -5.58 9.55 -2.02
N GLY A 78 -5.13 8.57 -2.80
CA GLY A 78 -4.79 8.73 -4.20
C GLY A 78 -6.02 9.12 -5.04
N PHE A 79 -7.16 8.48 -4.79
CA PHE A 79 -8.42 8.80 -5.48
C PHE A 79 -8.90 10.21 -5.16
N LYS A 80 -8.95 10.60 -3.88
CA LYS A 80 -9.33 11.97 -3.47
C LYS A 80 -8.46 13.02 -4.16
N THR A 81 -7.15 12.80 -4.16
CA THR A 81 -6.19 13.70 -4.80
C THR A 81 -6.42 13.77 -6.31
N ALA A 82 -6.47 12.63 -7.00
CA ALA A 82 -6.68 12.55 -8.44
C ALA A 82 -8.02 13.18 -8.88
N PHE A 83 -9.08 12.99 -8.09
CA PHE A 83 -10.38 13.60 -8.34
C PHE A 83 -10.32 15.14 -8.28
N MET A 84 -9.68 15.69 -7.25
CA MET A 84 -9.50 17.14 -7.12
C MET A 84 -8.67 17.72 -8.27
N LEU A 85 -7.61 17.02 -8.69
CA LEU A 85 -6.83 17.42 -9.85
C LEU A 85 -7.63 17.37 -11.14
N GLY A 86 -8.49 16.36 -11.30
CA GLY A 86 -9.43 16.27 -12.41
C GLY A 86 -10.34 17.49 -12.51
N LYS A 87 -10.83 18.01 -11.36
CA LYS A 87 -11.61 19.26 -11.32
C LYS A 87 -10.79 20.44 -11.86
N TYR A 88 -9.57 20.67 -11.37
CA TYR A 88 -8.73 21.77 -11.86
C TYR A 88 -8.35 21.62 -13.34
N LYS A 89 -8.08 20.40 -13.81
CA LYS A 89 -7.82 20.13 -15.22
C LYS A 89 -9.03 20.42 -16.10
N SER A 90 -10.23 20.03 -15.66
CA SER A 90 -11.45 20.36 -16.38
C SER A 90 -11.69 21.88 -16.43
N LEU A 91 -11.43 22.56 -15.30
CA LEU A 91 -11.56 24.01 -15.19
C LEU A 91 -10.60 24.74 -16.14
N SER A 92 -9.36 24.26 -16.25
CA SER A 92 -8.35 24.82 -17.16
C SER A 92 -8.77 24.69 -18.62
N LEU A 93 -9.36 23.54 -18.98
CA LEU A 93 -9.78 23.25 -20.35
C LEU A 93 -11.07 23.99 -20.74
N VAL A 94 -12.04 24.10 -19.83
CA VAL A 94 -13.38 24.63 -20.15
C VAL A 94 -13.45 26.14 -19.96
N LEU A 95 -13.01 26.66 -18.81
CA LEU A 95 -13.21 28.07 -18.47
C LEU A 95 -12.00 28.95 -18.80
N LEU A 96 -10.80 28.36 -18.82
CA LEU A 96 -9.55 29.09 -19.00
C LEU A 96 -8.85 28.73 -20.32
N SER A 97 -9.62 28.24 -21.30
CA SER A 97 -9.09 27.94 -22.63
C SER A 97 -8.46 29.19 -23.25
N GLY A 98 -7.13 29.21 -23.35
CA GLY A 98 -6.35 30.35 -23.85
C GLY A 98 -5.55 31.12 -22.81
N ILE A 99 -5.72 30.85 -21.50
CA ILE A 99 -4.86 31.42 -20.46
C ILE A 99 -3.58 30.60 -20.35
N LYS A 100 -2.43 31.27 -20.40
CA LYS A 100 -1.14 30.63 -20.16
C LYS A 100 -0.98 30.34 -18.67
N HIS A 101 -0.94 29.06 -18.32
CA HIS A 101 -0.60 28.63 -16.98
C HIS A 101 0.91 28.74 -16.74
N PRO A 102 1.34 29.02 -15.50
CA PRO A 102 2.70 28.78 -15.06
C PRO A 102 3.16 27.37 -15.42
N VAL A 103 4.46 27.21 -15.72
CA VAL A 103 5.04 25.95 -16.22
C VAL A 103 4.79 24.80 -15.23
N ASP A 104 4.95 25.06 -13.94
CA ASP A 104 4.70 24.10 -12.86
C ASP A 104 3.24 23.67 -12.79
N VAL A 105 2.29 24.61 -12.87
CA VAL A 105 0.85 24.33 -12.92
C VAL A 105 0.50 23.48 -14.14
N ALA A 106 1.03 23.81 -15.33
CA ALA A 106 0.77 23.05 -16.55
C ALA A 106 1.27 21.60 -16.44
N ILE A 107 2.48 21.38 -15.89
CA ILE A 107 3.05 20.04 -15.66
C ILE A 107 2.17 19.25 -14.69
N THR A 108 1.70 19.87 -13.61
CA THR A 108 0.80 19.22 -12.64
C THR A 108 -0.51 18.78 -13.31
N LEU A 109 -1.12 19.64 -14.14
CA LEU A 109 -2.37 19.33 -14.83
C LEU A 109 -2.20 18.25 -15.92
N ASP A 110 -1.01 18.09 -16.49
CA ASP A 110 -0.75 16.99 -17.41
C ASP A 110 -0.67 15.64 -16.67
N LYS A 111 -0.07 15.64 -15.47
CA LYS A 111 0.18 14.44 -14.66
C LYS A 111 -0.93 14.07 -13.66
N THR A 112 -2.11 14.66 -13.78
CA THR A 112 -3.27 14.41 -12.89
C THR A 112 -3.57 12.92 -12.63
N LYS A 113 -3.42 12.06 -13.65
CA LYS A 113 -3.64 10.59 -13.54
C LYS A 113 -2.68 9.87 -12.58
N GLN A 114 -1.56 10.50 -12.21
CA GLN A 114 -0.55 9.92 -11.32
C GLN A 114 -0.78 10.32 -9.85
N GLY A 115 -1.84 11.06 -9.54
CA GLY A 115 -2.19 11.44 -8.17
C GLY A 115 -1.17 12.31 -7.46
N ILE A 116 -0.22 12.92 -8.20
CA ILE A 116 0.92 13.68 -7.66
C ILE A 116 1.67 12.86 -6.60
N CYS A 117 2.20 11.71 -7.05
CA CYS A 117 3.01 10.85 -6.20
C CYS A 117 4.29 11.57 -5.75
N TRP A 118 4.49 11.68 -4.43
CA TRP A 118 5.66 12.28 -3.80
C TRP A 118 6.94 11.56 -4.21
N ILE A 119 6.95 10.22 -4.19
CA ILE A 119 8.11 9.42 -4.60
C ILE A 119 8.45 9.70 -6.07
N CYS A 120 7.46 9.71 -6.96
CA CYS A 120 7.72 10.04 -8.37
C CYS A 120 8.26 11.47 -8.54
N SER A 121 7.81 12.42 -7.72
CA SER A 121 8.37 13.77 -7.69
C SER A 121 9.83 13.75 -7.27
N MET A 122 10.18 13.00 -6.22
CA MET A 122 11.56 12.89 -5.73
C MET A 122 12.47 12.22 -6.77
N GLU A 123 12.03 11.12 -7.37
CA GLU A 123 12.75 10.40 -8.42
C GLU A 123 13.00 11.29 -9.64
N SER A 124 12.01 12.09 -10.05
CA SER A 124 12.17 13.02 -11.18
C SER A 124 13.18 14.14 -10.93
N GLN A 125 13.48 14.43 -9.66
CA GLN A 125 14.46 15.45 -9.26
C GLN A 125 15.86 14.85 -9.02
N ASN A 126 16.06 13.55 -9.30
CA ASN A 126 17.27 12.80 -8.96
C ASN A 126 17.65 12.92 -7.46
N ILE A 127 16.65 13.15 -6.61
CA ILE A 127 16.87 13.14 -5.16
C ILE A 127 16.78 11.68 -4.73
N THR A 128 17.90 11.14 -4.26
CA THR A 128 17.92 9.80 -3.66
C THR A 128 17.13 9.83 -2.36
N CYS A 129 15.85 9.52 -2.44
CA CYS A 129 15.02 9.27 -1.28
C CYS A 129 15.13 7.79 -0.96
N ASN A 130 15.74 7.44 0.18
CA ASN A 130 15.73 6.08 0.68
C ASN A 130 14.35 5.77 1.29
N TYR A 131 13.30 5.80 0.46
CA TYR A 131 11.93 5.52 0.89
C TYR A 131 11.76 4.08 1.40
N GLU A 132 12.68 3.18 1.03
CA GLU A 132 12.78 1.81 1.54
C GLU A 132 13.20 1.76 3.01
N SER A 133 13.90 2.79 3.50
CA SER A 133 14.39 2.87 4.89
C SER A 133 13.46 3.60 5.86
N ILE A 134 12.43 4.29 5.36
CA ILE A 134 11.50 5.05 6.21
C ILE A 134 10.22 4.26 6.46
N SER A 135 9.55 4.58 7.57
CA SER A 135 8.32 3.89 7.95
C SER A 135 7.18 4.17 6.95
N PHE A 136 6.24 3.23 6.80
CA PHE A 136 5.04 3.44 5.99
C PHE A 136 4.25 4.70 6.39
N SER A 137 4.14 4.98 7.70
CA SER A 137 3.50 6.20 8.21
C SER A 137 4.18 7.47 7.72
N GLU A 138 5.51 7.46 7.60
CA GLU A 138 6.28 8.59 7.12
C GLU A 138 6.10 8.81 5.62
N VAL A 139 6.14 7.73 4.82
CA VAL A 139 5.79 7.78 3.39
C VAL A 139 4.41 8.38 3.18
N LEU A 140 3.42 7.92 3.96
CA LEU A 140 2.04 8.38 3.88
C LEU A 140 1.92 9.88 4.24
N ASN A 141 2.59 10.31 5.30
CA ASN A 141 2.60 11.72 5.70
C ASN A 141 3.27 12.61 4.64
N ASN A 142 4.38 12.17 4.06
CA ASN A 142 5.06 12.89 2.99
C ASN A 142 4.19 12.99 1.74
N GLN A 143 3.51 11.89 1.36
CA GLN A 143 2.55 11.88 0.26
C GLN A 143 1.41 12.89 0.49
N ARG A 144 0.79 12.88 1.68
CA ARG A 144 -0.32 13.79 2.03
C ARG A 144 0.11 15.24 2.08
N LYS A 145 1.28 15.52 2.65
CA LYS A 145 1.85 16.87 2.68
C LYS A 145 2.09 17.38 1.25
N HIS A 146 2.75 16.57 0.43
CA HIS A 146 3.05 16.91 -0.95
C HIS A 146 1.78 17.14 -1.77
N SER A 147 0.78 16.26 -1.68
CA SER A 147 -0.48 16.44 -2.41
C SER A 147 -1.21 17.70 -1.96
N THR A 148 -1.26 17.97 -0.65
CA THR A 148 -1.90 19.18 -0.10
C THR A 148 -1.21 20.45 -0.60
N GLU A 149 0.12 20.50 -0.58
CA GLU A 149 0.88 21.65 -1.07
C GLU A 149 0.57 21.96 -2.54
N ILE A 150 0.52 20.93 -3.39
CA ILE A 150 0.23 21.12 -4.82
C ILE A 150 -1.23 21.51 -5.05
N ILE A 151 -2.17 20.90 -4.33
CA ILE A 151 -3.60 21.27 -4.43
C ILE A 151 -3.82 22.73 -3.99
N ASN A 152 -3.14 23.18 -2.93
CA ASN A 152 -3.22 24.58 -2.48
C ASN A 152 -2.66 25.54 -3.52
N LYS A 153 -1.51 25.21 -4.14
CA LYS A 153 -0.94 26.02 -5.24
C LYS A 153 -1.91 26.13 -6.42
N LEU A 154 -2.56 25.02 -6.80
CA LEU A 154 -3.59 25.05 -7.84
C LEU A 154 -4.79 25.90 -7.39
N HIS A 155 -5.24 25.75 -6.15
CA HIS A 155 -6.34 26.54 -5.63
C HIS A 155 -6.06 28.05 -5.70
N GLU A 156 -4.90 28.49 -5.22
CA GLU A 156 -4.47 29.89 -5.27
C GLU A 156 -4.38 30.42 -6.70
N HIS A 157 -3.75 29.66 -7.60
CA HIS A 157 -3.63 30.02 -9.01
C HIS A 157 -5.01 30.22 -9.65
N PHE A 158 -5.90 29.24 -9.52
CA PHE A 158 -7.22 29.31 -10.13
C PHE A 158 -8.11 30.35 -9.45
N GLN A 159 -8.02 30.55 -8.13
CA GLN A 159 -8.72 31.65 -7.47
C GLN A 159 -8.30 33.02 -8.00
N SER A 160 -7.00 33.24 -8.18
CA SER A 160 -6.49 34.49 -8.73
C SER A 160 -7.00 34.71 -10.16
N VAL A 161 -6.88 33.69 -11.00
CA VAL A 161 -7.32 33.79 -12.40
C VAL A 161 -8.84 33.97 -12.51
N LEU A 162 -9.64 33.37 -11.64
CA LEU A 162 -11.09 33.53 -11.67
C LEU A 162 -11.57 34.90 -11.17
N LYS A 163 -10.77 35.60 -10.37
CA LYS A 163 -11.05 36.98 -9.94
C LYS A 163 -10.68 38.01 -11.01
N GLU A 164 -9.80 37.68 -11.95
CA GLU A 164 -9.28 38.62 -12.95
C GLU A 164 -10.24 38.92 -14.12
N PRO A 165 -11.27 38.11 -14.40
CA PRO A 165 -12.43 38.56 -15.17
C PRO A 165 -13.74 38.35 -14.41
N ASN A 166 -14.79 39.04 -14.87
CA ASN A 166 -16.19 38.98 -14.46
C ASN A 166 -16.85 37.58 -14.62
N ILE A 167 -16.15 36.48 -14.35
CA ILE A 167 -16.67 35.12 -14.48
C ILE A 167 -17.39 34.77 -13.16
N LYS A 168 -18.71 34.99 -13.13
CA LYS A 168 -19.57 34.47 -12.05
C LYS A 168 -19.61 32.95 -12.14
N ILE A 169 -18.83 32.28 -11.29
CA ILE A 169 -18.87 30.82 -11.18
C ILE A 169 -19.56 30.45 -9.87
N GLY A 170 -20.73 29.80 -9.98
CA GLY A 170 -21.38 29.12 -8.86
C GLY A 170 -20.70 27.77 -8.60
N LEU A 171 -19.52 27.77 -7.98
CA LEU A 171 -18.88 26.57 -7.47
C LEU A 171 -18.68 26.73 -5.97
N ASN A 172 -19.44 25.96 -5.18
CA ASN A 172 -19.12 25.72 -3.78
C ASN A 172 -17.93 24.76 -3.77
N PHE A 173 -16.76 25.29 -3.42
CA PHE A 173 -15.52 24.54 -3.22
C PHE A 173 -15.50 23.86 -1.85
#